data_AF-A0A2D5ZGP8-F1
#
_entry.id   AF-A0A2D5ZGP8-F1
#
_cell.length_a   1.000
_cell.length_b   1.000
_cell.length_c   1.000
_cell.angle_alpha   90.00
_cell.angle_beta   90.00
_cell.angle_gamma   90.00
#
_symmetry.space_group_name_H-M   'P 1'
#
loop_
_entity.id
_entity.type
_entity.pdbx_description
1 polymer ?
#
loop_
_entity_poly.entity_id
_entity_poly.type
_entity_poly.pdbx_seq_one_letter_code
_entity_poly.pdbx_strand_id
1 'polypeptide(L)'
;MQLISAFPVFAWTPQKTHGVLGPVQNEAMPVNKDKYGGDGTVPVVEHEVAIERVTSTWRLCAAECEAVGKRLLWEPEPGFALNKMGDILRVIDGVNHNNFSVMADVCHAHHIAELGSRQPGKKEILPGGIGEFFSRLKGNVGRVHIIDSDGGINEHHTSVHTPLFDGCLNFDSFMRNIAASSDDPVWTIDLCFFPNAWENARKCKDGLDRLISQHG
;
A
#
# COMPACT_ATOMS: atom_id res chain seq x y z
N MET A 1 11.14 -19.44 -5.21
CA MET A 1 10.66 -18.17 -5.83
C MET A 1 11.25 -17.03 -5.03
N GLN A 2 12.15 -16.25 -5.62
CA GLN A 2 12.86 -15.16 -4.94
C GLN A 2 12.14 -13.87 -5.34
N LEU A 3 11.44 -13.25 -4.38
CA LEU A 3 10.83 -11.93 -4.51
C LEU A 3 11.95 -10.90 -4.52
N ILE A 4 11.96 -10.02 -5.53
CA ILE A 4 12.81 -8.83 -5.55
C ILE A 4 11.86 -7.66 -5.27
N SER A 5 11.84 -7.17 -4.03
CA SER A 5 11.22 -5.89 -3.69
C SER A 5 12.21 -4.79 -4.04
N ALA A 6 11.97 -4.05 -5.13
CA ALA A 6 12.75 -2.86 -5.45
C ALA A 6 12.08 -1.64 -4.81
N PHE A 7 12.62 -1.17 -3.68
CA PHE A 7 12.22 0.09 -3.07
C PHE A 7 13.09 1.23 -3.62
N PRO A 8 12.54 2.25 -4.30
CA PRO A 8 13.10 3.58 -4.22
C PRO A 8 12.60 4.24 -2.94
N VAL A 9 13.32 4.03 -1.83
CA VAL A 9 13.12 4.79 -0.59
C VAL A 9 13.63 6.22 -0.80
N PHE A 10 12.72 7.21 -0.88
CA PHE A 10 13.11 8.59 -0.62
C PHE A 10 13.16 8.79 0.90
N ALA A 11 14.36 8.80 1.48
CA ALA A 11 14.57 8.85 2.92
C ALA A 11 14.29 10.25 3.52
N TRP A 12 13.44 10.31 4.55
CA TRP A 12 13.29 11.47 5.44
C TRP A 12 13.73 11.12 6.88
N THR A 13 14.11 12.12 7.69
CA THR A 13 14.73 11.96 9.03
C THR A 13 13.88 12.63 10.12
N PRO A 14 13.73 12.02 11.32
CA PRO A 14 12.73 12.40 12.31
C PRO A 14 13.20 13.48 13.30
N GLN A 15 12.26 14.23 13.89
CA GLN A 15 12.45 14.91 15.17
C GLN A 15 11.32 14.58 16.17
N LYS A 16 11.70 14.61 17.45
CA LYS A 16 11.04 14.02 18.63
C LYS A 16 9.81 14.79 19.14
N THR A 17 8.72 14.05 19.29
CA THR A 17 7.81 13.86 20.45
C THR A 17 7.15 15.02 21.24
N HIS A 18 5.83 14.80 21.48
CA HIS A 18 4.93 15.17 22.60
C HIS A 18 3.99 16.37 22.46
N GLY A 19 2.67 16.09 22.52
CA GLY A 19 1.63 17.06 22.90
C GLY A 19 0.28 16.91 22.18
N VAL A 20 -0.72 16.41 22.91
CA VAL A 20 -2.20 16.57 22.79
C VAL A 20 -2.76 17.09 21.45
N LEU A 21 -3.55 16.25 20.78
CA LEU A 21 -4.20 16.53 19.49
C LEU A 21 -5.37 17.52 19.62
N GLY A 22 -5.12 18.77 19.25
CA GLY A 22 -6.14 19.70 18.73
C GLY A 22 -6.35 19.52 17.21
N PRO A 23 -7.30 20.25 16.59
CA PRO A 23 -7.60 20.08 15.17
C PRO A 23 -6.36 20.43 14.33
N VAL A 24 -5.89 19.45 13.55
CA VAL A 24 -4.69 19.57 12.72
C VAL A 24 -4.95 20.60 11.62
N GLN A 25 -4.39 21.79 11.78
CA GLN A 25 -4.24 22.75 10.70
C GLN A 25 -3.19 22.21 9.72
N ASN A 26 -3.43 22.38 8.42
CA ASN A 26 -2.49 22.07 7.35
C ASN A 26 -1.27 23.01 7.44
N GLU A 27 -0.34 22.73 8.35
CA GLU A 27 0.98 23.35 8.32
C GLU A 27 1.94 22.43 7.56
N ALA A 28 2.54 22.97 6.50
CA ALA A 28 3.60 22.30 5.77
C ALA A 28 4.73 21.93 6.76
N MET A 29 5.13 20.65 6.77
CA MET A 29 6.18 20.19 7.69
C MET A 29 7.51 20.91 7.42
N PRO A 30 8.26 21.34 8.46
CA PRO A 30 9.54 21.99 8.29
C PRO A 30 10.59 21.03 7.70
N VAL A 31 11.37 21.54 6.76
CA VAL A 31 12.35 20.80 5.96
C VAL A 31 13.72 20.87 6.63
N ASN A 32 14.40 19.72 6.76
CA ASN A 32 15.80 19.68 7.14
C ASN A 32 16.67 20.12 5.94
N LYS A 33 17.19 21.35 6.01
CA LYS A 33 17.94 22.03 4.96
C LYS A 33 19.24 21.31 4.57
N ASP A 34 19.80 20.50 5.46
CA ASP A 34 21.11 19.89 5.27
C ASP A 34 21.07 18.62 4.40
N LYS A 35 19.88 18.06 4.15
CA LYS A 35 19.72 16.78 3.45
C LYS A 35 19.52 16.87 1.93
N TYR A 36 19.08 18.03 1.42
CA TYR A 36 18.64 18.17 0.02
C TYR A 36 19.43 19.19 -0.81
N GLY A 37 20.49 19.80 -0.28
CA GLY A 37 21.47 20.56 -1.07
C GLY A 37 20.87 21.66 -1.96
N GLY A 38 19.80 22.33 -1.52
CA GLY A 38 19.09 23.38 -2.26
C GLY A 38 18.82 24.61 -1.40
N ASP A 39 18.28 25.67 -2.01
CA ASP A 39 17.95 26.99 -1.42
C ASP A 39 16.90 26.99 -0.27
N GLY A 40 16.60 25.82 0.29
CA GLY A 40 15.58 25.61 1.31
C GLY A 40 14.19 25.34 0.73
N THR A 41 14.02 25.31 -0.60
CA THR A 41 12.78 24.82 -1.23
C THR A 41 12.83 23.31 -1.41
N VAL A 42 11.73 22.63 -1.08
CA VAL A 42 11.55 21.21 -1.43
C VAL A 42 11.29 21.15 -2.93
N PRO A 43 12.03 20.35 -3.71
CA PRO A 43 11.68 20.10 -5.10
C PRO A 43 10.26 19.54 -5.17
N VAL A 44 9.32 20.31 -5.72
CA VAL A 44 7.96 19.86 -5.99
C VAL A 44 7.96 19.26 -7.40
N VAL A 45 7.38 18.08 -7.52
CA VAL A 45 7.17 17.43 -8.82
C VAL A 45 5.69 17.55 -9.15
N GLU A 46 5.38 18.11 -10.31
CA GLU A 46 4.01 18.17 -10.82
C GLU A 46 3.42 16.75 -10.92
N HIS A 47 2.14 16.61 -10.56
CA HIS A 47 1.49 15.30 -10.41
C HIS A 47 1.57 14.45 -11.70
N GLU A 48 1.36 15.06 -12.85
CA GLU A 48 1.48 14.41 -14.16
C GLU A 48 2.91 13.93 -14.45
N VAL A 49 3.91 14.75 -14.10
CA VAL A 49 5.32 14.39 -14.23
C VAL A 49 5.68 13.24 -13.30
N ALA A 50 5.11 13.21 -12.09
CA ALA A 50 5.29 12.11 -11.16
C ALA A 50 4.71 10.80 -11.71
N ILE A 51 3.49 10.81 -12.25
CA ILE A 51 2.87 9.64 -12.88
C ILE A 51 3.69 9.16 -14.08
N GLU A 52 4.12 10.05 -14.97
CA GLU A 52 4.96 9.70 -16.13
C GLU A 52 6.28 9.03 -15.71
N ARG A 53 6.96 9.60 -14.71
CA ARG A 53 8.23 9.04 -14.21
C ARG A 53 8.03 7.68 -13.55
N VAL A 54 7.01 7.53 -12.73
CA VAL A 54 6.70 6.26 -12.06
C VAL A 54 6.34 5.19 -13.08
N THR A 55 5.47 5.50 -14.04
CA THR A 55 5.01 4.53 -15.05
C THR A 55 6.12 4.11 -16.01
N SER A 56 6.95 5.05 -16.49
CA SER A 56 8.10 4.74 -17.34
C SER A 56 9.15 3.90 -16.62
N THR A 57 9.43 4.21 -15.36
CA THR A 57 10.37 3.45 -14.52
C THR A 57 9.86 2.03 -14.29
N TRP A 58 8.61 1.86 -13.88
CA TRP A 58 8.05 0.53 -13.64
C TRP A 58 7.92 -0.29 -14.91
N ARG A 59 7.66 0.33 -16.07
CA ARG A 59 7.67 -0.39 -17.36
C ARG A 59 9.06 -0.93 -17.69
N LEU A 60 10.10 -0.15 -17.48
CA LEU A 60 11.49 -0.61 -17.64
C LEU A 60 11.77 -1.78 -16.68
N CYS A 61 11.49 -1.61 -15.39
CA CYS A 61 11.70 -2.67 -14.40
C CYS A 61 10.88 -3.93 -14.70
N ALA A 62 9.66 -3.80 -15.23
CA ALA A 62 8.82 -4.94 -15.60
C ALA A 62 9.46 -5.75 -16.73
N ALA A 63 10.00 -5.09 -17.76
CA ALA A 63 10.72 -5.72 -18.85
C ALA A 63 12.02 -6.39 -18.38
N GLU A 64 12.78 -5.72 -17.50
CA GLU A 64 14.00 -6.30 -16.91
C GLU A 64 13.70 -7.54 -16.06
N CYS A 65 12.64 -7.50 -15.24
CA CYS A 65 12.20 -8.65 -14.45
C CYS A 65 11.76 -9.81 -15.35
N GLU A 66 11.04 -9.52 -16.44
CA GLU A 66 10.57 -10.53 -17.39
C GLU A 66 11.75 -11.25 -18.05
N ALA A 67 12.79 -10.51 -18.46
CA ALA A 67 13.99 -11.06 -19.08
C ALA A 67 14.73 -12.08 -18.19
N VAL A 68 14.52 -12.04 -16.87
CA VAL A 68 15.10 -12.98 -15.90
C VAL A 68 14.07 -13.91 -15.25
N GLY A 69 12.85 -14.00 -15.81
CA GLY A 69 11.80 -14.90 -15.35
C GLY A 69 11.25 -14.54 -13.96
N LYS A 70 11.21 -13.25 -13.62
CA LYS A 70 10.64 -12.70 -12.37
C LYS A 70 9.42 -11.85 -12.69
N ARG A 71 8.45 -11.83 -11.79
CA ARG A 71 7.31 -10.89 -11.85
C ARG A 71 7.64 -9.64 -11.06
N LEU A 72 7.26 -8.47 -11.58
CA LEU A 72 7.31 -7.22 -10.84
C LEU A 72 5.94 -6.94 -10.20
N LEU A 73 5.93 -6.75 -8.88
CA LEU A 73 4.73 -6.39 -8.14
C LEU A 73 4.94 -5.02 -7.48
N TRP A 74 3.97 -4.13 -7.63
CA TRP A 74 3.94 -2.84 -6.94
C TRP A 74 2.87 -2.84 -5.84
N GLU A 75 3.25 -2.38 -4.66
CA GLU A 75 2.36 -2.25 -3.51
C GLU A 75 1.99 -0.78 -3.30
N PRO A 76 0.76 -0.35 -3.60
CA PRO A 76 0.30 0.99 -3.27
C PRO A 76 0.01 1.08 -1.76
N GLU A 77 0.66 2.03 -1.09
CA GLU A 77 0.56 2.20 0.36
C GLU A 77 0.30 3.66 0.75
N PRO A 78 -0.29 3.94 1.93
CA PRO A 78 -0.53 5.31 2.39
C PRO A 78 0.74 6.15 2.54
N GLY A 79 1.92 5.53 2.67
CA GLY A 79 3.20 6.23 2.69
C GLY A 79 3.56 6.92 1.37
N PHE A 80 3.01 6.46 0.25
CA PHE A 80 3.37 6.94 -1.09
C PHE A 80 2.54 8.15 -1.55
N ALA A 81 3.11 8.93 -2.48
CA ALA A 81 2.44 10.09 -3.07
C ALA A 81 1.28 9.70 -4.01
N LEU A 82 1.38 8.54 -4.67
CA LEU A 82 0.37 7.99 -5.57
C LEU A 82 -0.40 6.88 -4.84
N ASN A 83 -1.26 7.30 -3.91
CA ASN A 83 -2.01 6.43 -2.99
C ASN A 83 -3.54 6.67 -3.06
N LYS A 84 -4.02 7.20 -4.19
CA LYS A 84 -5.44 7.28 -4.51
C LYS A 84 -5.81 6.17 -5.49
N MET A 85 -7.06 5.70 -5.44
CA MET A 85 -7.54 4.69 -6.39
C MET A 85 -7.37 5.15 -7.85
N GLY A 86 -7.72 6.40 -8.17
CA GLY A 86 -7.50 6.97 -9.50
C GLY A 86 -6.02 6.98 -9.92
N ASP A 87 -5.12 7.36 -9.01
CA ASP A 87 -3.68 7.36 -9.29
C ASP A 87 -3.13 5.94 -9.49
N ILE A 88 -3.59 4.98 -8.69
CA ILE A 88 -3.22 3.56 -8.81
C ILE A 88 -3.62 3.02 -10.18
N LEU A 89 -4.85 3.27 -10.62
CA LEU A 89 -5.32 2.84 -11.95
C LEU A 89 -4.50 3.51 -13.07
N ARG A 90 -4.22 4.81 -12.95
CA ARG A 90 -3.37 5.53 -13.90
C ARG A 90 -1.95 4.97 -13.95
N VAL A 91 -1.39 4.51 -12.84
CA VAL A 91 -0.07 3.85 -12.82
C VAL A 91 -0.15 2.50 -13.52
N ILE A 92 -1.16 1.67 -13.24
CA ILE A 92 -1.34 0.37 -13.91
C ILE A 92 -1.46 0.55 -15.43
N ASP A 93 -2.40 1.41 -15.86
CA ASP A 93 -2.63 1.72 -17.27
C ASP A 93 -1.41 2.34 -17.92
N GLY A 94 -0.70 3.20 -17.18
CA GLY A 94 0.51 3.86 -17.65
C GLY A 94 1.67 2.88 -17.78
N VAL A 95 1.85 1.90 -16.91
CA VAL A 95 2.92 0.90 -17.04
C VAL A 95 2.68 0.03 -18.27
N ASN A 96 1.44 -0.44 -18.47
CA ASN A 96 1.00 -1.21 -19.65
C ASN A 96 1.97 -2.36 -20.02
N HIS A 97 2.22 -3.25 -19.06
CA HIS A 97 3.16 -4.37 -19.23
C HIS A 97 2.64 -5.63 -18.54
N ASN A 98 2.59 -6.77 -19.25
CA ASN A 98 2.02 -8.02 -18.72
C ASN A 98 2.76 -8.58 -17.49
N ASN A 99 4.04 -8.27 -17.36
CA ASN A 99 4.87 -8.67 -16.21
C ASN A 99 4.80 -7.70 -15.00
N PHE A 100 3.89 -6.72 -15.05
CA PHE A 100 3.61 -5.81 -13.95
C PHE A 100 2.24 -6.11 -13.35
N SER A 101 2.14 -6.15 -12.03
CA SER A 101 0.88 -6.32 -11.32
C SER A 101 0.93 -5.64 -9.95
N VAL A 102 -0.22 -5.53 -9.30
CA VAL A 102 -0.34 -5.00 -7.94
C VAL A 102 -0.17 -6.11 -6.90
N MET A 103 0.61 -5.84 -5.86
CA MET A 103 0.54 -6.54 -4.59
C MET A 103 -0.45 -5.78 -3.71
N ALA A 104 -1.64 -6.33 -3.53
CA ALA A 104 -2.72 -5.64 -2.83
C ALA A 104 -2.74 -6.07 -1.36
N ASP A 105 -2.40 -5.15 -0.47
CA ASP A 105 -2.48 -5.33 0.98
C ASP A 105 -3.82 -4.82 1.53
N VAL A 106 -4.47 -5.62 2.37
CA VAL A 106 -5.80 -5.30 2.94
C VAL A 106 -5.74 -4.12 3.91
N CYS A 107 -4.67 -3.98 4.69
CA CYS A 107 -4.50 -2.84 5.59
C CYS A 107 -4.27 -1.57 4.78
N HIS A 108 -3.43 -1.60 3.74
CA HIS A 108 -3.29 -0.47 2.82
C HIS A 108 -4.61 -0.13 2.11
N ALA A 109 -5.38 -1.13 1.68
CA ALA A 109 -6.70 -0.92 1.09
C ALA A 109 -7.65 -0.19 2.03
N HIS A 110 -7.67 -0.51 3.34
CA HIS A 110 -8.45 0.23 4.35
C HIS A 110 -8.06 1.71 4.37
N HIS A 111 -6.76 2.00 4.37
CA HIS A 111 -6.24 3.37 4.40
C HIS A 111 -6.50 4.16 3.11
N ILE A 112 -6.43 3.50 1.95
CA ILE A 112 -6.65 4.13 0.65
C ILE A 112 -8.14 4.33 0.40
N ALA A 113 -8.95 3.30 0.63
CA ALA A 113 -10.35 3.27 0.22
C ALA A 113 -11.29 3.92 1.24
N GLU A 114 -11.01 3.83 2.54
CA GLU A 114 -11.98 4.26 3.57
C GLU A 114 -11.50 5.50 4.33
N LEU A 115 -10.21 5.57 4.66
CA LEU A 115 -9.67 6.68 5.46
C LEU A 115 -9.10 7.83 4.61
N GLY A 116 -8.65 7.53 3.39
CA GLY A 116 -7.89 8.45 2.53
C GLY A 116 -6.62 8.96 3.23
N SER A 117 -5.93 8.09 3.96
CA SER A 117 -4.77 8.46 4.77
C SER A 117 -3.65 8.98 3.89
N ARG A 118 -3.15 10.18 4.22
CA ARG A 118 -2.02 10.85 3.54
C ARG A 118 -2.21 11.05 2.03
N GLN A 119 -3.43 10.99 1.51
CA GLN A 119 -3.69 11.31 0.11
C GLN A 119 -3.43 12.81 -0.15
N PRO A 120 -2.61 13.16 -1.15
CA PRO A 120 -2.37 14.58 -1.47
C PRO A 120 -3.64 15.25 -1.99
N GLY A 121 -3.94 16.46 -1.51
CA GLY A 121 -5.07 17.24 -2.00
C GLY A 121 -6.42 16.67 -1.57
N LYS A 122 -7.40 16.65 -2.49
CA LYS A 122 -8.74 16.12 -2.21
C LYS A 122 -8.67 14.60 -2.06
N LYS A 123 -9.16 14.10 -0.92
CA LYS A 123 -9.29 12.66 -0.68
C LYS A 123 -10.20 12.00 -1.71
N GLU A 124 -9.80 10.83 -2.17
CA GLU A 124 -10.56 9.90 -2.98
C GLU A 124 -10.77 8.63 -2.15
N ILE A 125 -11.90 8.60 -1.44
CA ILE A 125 -12.39 7.42 -0.72
C ILE A 125 -13.49 6.74 -1.57
N LEU A 126 -13.63 5.43 -1.38
CA LEU A 126 -14.53 4.57 -2.13
C LEU A 126 -15.76 4.26 -1.27
N PRO A 127 -17.00 4.54 -1.74
CA PRO A 127 -18.21 4.21 -1.00
C PRO A 127 -18.35 2.73 -0.64
N GLY A 128 -17.83 1.82 -1.48
CA GLY A 128 -17.79 0.38 -1.20
C GLY A 128 -16.51 -0.09 -0.48
N GLY A 129 -15.69 0.84 0.02
CA GLY A 129 -14.54 0.56 0.87
C GLY A 129 -13.53 -0.42 0.27
N ILE A 130 -12.97 -1.28 1.12
CA ILE A 130 -12.00 -2.32 0.73
C ILE A 130 -12.55 -3.22 -0.39
N GLY A 131 -13.83 -3.61 -0.33
CA GLY A 131 -14.44 -4.47 -1.34
C GLY A 131 -14.44 -3.82 -2.74
N GLU A 132 -14.72 -2.52 -2.81
CA GLU A 132 -14.65 -1.76 -4.07
C GLU A 132 -13.21 -1.60 -4.57
N PHE A 133 -12.24 -1.40 -3.67
CA PHE A 133 -10.81 -1.34 -4.01
C PHE A 133 -10.34 -2.59 -4.77
N PHE A 134 -10.58 -3.77 -4.19
CA PHE A 134 -10.21 -5.05 -4.82
C PHE A 134 -11.01 -5.31 -6.11
N SER A 135 -12.27 -4.88 -6.16
CA SER A 135 -13.08 -5.02 -7.38
C SER A 135 -12.56 -4.18 -8.54
N ARG A 136 -12.10 -2.94 -8.27
CA ARG A 136 -11.50 -2.05 -9.27
C ARG A 136 -10.13 -2.53 -9.75
N LEU A 137 -9.41 -3.28 -8.92
CA LEU A 137 -8.12 -3.88 -9.27
C LEU A 137 -8.22 -5.27 -9.92
N LYS A 138 -9.43 -5.81 -10.11
CA LYS A 138 -9.64 -7.14 -10.67
C LYS A 138 -8.88 -7.33 -11.99
N GLY A 139 -8.11 -8.41 -12.08
CA GLY A 139 -7.27 -8.73 -13.25
C GLY A 139 -5.87 -8.08 -13.21
N ASN A 140 -5.62 -7.17 -12.27
CA ASN A 140 -4.32 -6.53 -12.08
C ASN A 140 -3.65 -6.92 -10.74
N VAL A 141 -4.31 -7.69 -9.87
CA VAL A 141 -3.73 -8.15 -8.61
C VAL A 141 -2.91 -9.42 -8.84
N GLY A 142 -1.59 -9.30 -8.67
CA GLY A 142 -0.65 -10.41 -8.82
C GLY A 142 -0.32 -11.15 -7.51
N ARG A 143 -0.63 -10.56 -6.36
CA ARG A 143 -0.49 -11.13 -5.02
C ARG A 143 -1.35 -10.36 -4.01
N VAL A 144 -1.81 -11.04 -2.97
CA VAL A 144 -2.53 -10.43 -1.86
C VAL A 144 -1.77 -10.59 -0.55
N HIS A 145 -1.69 -9.52 0.22
CA HIS A 145 -1.34 -9.52 1.64
C HIS A 145 -2.62 -9.38 2.48
N ILE A 146 -2.80 -10.30 3.44
CA ILE A 146 -3.94 -10.36 4.34
C ILE A 146 -3.46 -10.09 5.76
N ILE A 147 -3.92 -8.97 6.30
CA ILE A 147 -3.69 -8.55 7.66
C ILE A 147 -4.82 -7.63 8.11
N ASP A 148 -5.00 -7.48 9.42
CA ASP A 148 -5.94 -6.52 9.97
C ASP A 148 -5.35 -5.11 10.03
N SER A 149 -6.22 -4.15 10.29
CA SER A 149 -5.87 -2.75 10.46
C SER A 149 -6.59 -2.21 11.68
N ASP A 150 -5.93 -1.36 12.47
CA ASP A 150 -6.58 -0.55 13.50
C ASP A 150 -6.92 0.87 13.02
N GLY A 151 -6.61 1.19 11.75
CA GLY A 151 -6.74 2.50 11.14
C GLY A 151 -5.62 3.50 11.48
N GLY A 152 -4.61 3.08 12.23
CA GLY A 152 -3.45 3.87 12.62
C GLY A 152 -2.36 3.98 11.54
N ILE A 153 -1.52 5.01 11.67
CA ILE A 153 -0.30 5.19 10.87
C ILE A 153 0.90 5.11 11.83
N ASN A 154 1.91 4.30 11.49
CA ASN A 154 3.12 4.10 12.29
C ASN A 154 4.15 5.23 12.08
N GLU A 155 5.27 5.17 12.81
CA GLU A 155 6.37 6.14 12.71
C GLU A 155 7.06 6.18 11.33
N HIS A 156 6.88 5.14 10.52
CA HIS A 156 7.36 5.07 9.14
C HIS A 156 6.37 5.68 8.14
N HIS A 157 5.29 6.30 8.64
CA HIS A 157 4.25 6.94 7.85
C HIS A 157 3.44 6.00 6.94
N THR A 158 3.41 4.71 7.29
CA THR A 158 2.55 3.71 6.64
C THR A 158 1.56 3.11 7.64
N SER A 159 0.67 2.23 7.18
CA SER A 159 -0.40 1.66 8.01
C SER A 159 0.12 0.72 9.10
N VAL A 160 -0.53 0.75 10.26
CA VAL A 160 -0.28 -0.19 11.35
C VAL A 160 -0.87 -1.54 10.98
N HIS A 161 -0.01 -2.55 10.87
CA HIS A 161 -0.38 -3.93 10.60
C HIS A 161 -0.73 -4.61 11.92
N THR A 162 -2.01 -4.93 12.10
CA THR A 162 -2.53 -5.54 13.32
C THR A 162 -2.80 -7.02 13.07
N PRO A 163 -2.44 -7.94 13.98
CA PRO A 163 -2.73 -9.36 13.81
C PRO A 163 -4.20 -9.61 13.45
N LEU A 164 -4.44 -10.61 12.61
CA LEU A 164 -5.79 -10.90 12.13
C LEU A 164 -6.79 -11.05 13.28
N PHE A 165 -7.90 -10.30 13.16
CA PHE A 165 -9.01 -10.19 14.11
C PHE A 165 -8.73 -9.42 15.39
N ASP A 166 -7.59 -8.73 15.50
CA ASP A 166 -7.32 -7.79 16.58
C ASP A 166 -7.56 -6.32 16.18
N GLY A 167 -7.80 -6.07 14.88
CA GLY A 167 -8.09 -4.74 14.35
C GLY A 167 -9.58 -4.44 14.27
N CYS A 168 -9.96 -3.61 13.30
CA CYS A 168 -11.32 -3.15 13.10
C CYS A 168 -11.97 -3.66 11.81
N LEU A 169 -11.28 -4.48 11.01
CA LEU A 169 -11.79 -4.88 9.71
C LEU A 169 -12.85 -5.98 9.78
N ASN A 170 -13.94 -5.78 9.04
CA ASN A 170 -14.96 -6.80 8.82
C ASN A 170 -14.65 -7.61 7.55
N PHE A 171 -13.78 -8.61 7.69
CA PHE A 171 -13.34 -9.47 6.58
C PHE A 171 -14.49 -10.12 5.80
N ASP A 172 -15.57 -10.53 6.47
CA ASP A 172 -16.72 -11.17 5.82
C ASP A 172 -17.37 -10.28 4.74
N SER A 173 -17.20 -8.96 4.84
CA SER A 173 -17.80 -8.02 3.90
C SER A 173 -17.06 -7.89 2.56
N PHE A 174 -15.77 -8.25 2.50
CA PHE A 174 -14.93 -8.00 1.31
C PHE A 174 -14.07 -9.19 0.87
N MET A 175 -13.97 -10.28 1.63
CA MET A 175 -13.10 -11.43 1.28
C MET A 175 -13.41 -12.02 -0.09
N ARG A 176 -14.68 -12.04 -0.53
CA ARG A 176 -15.06 -12.52 -1.88
C ARG A 176 -14.52 -11.61 -2.98
N ASN A 177 -14.43 -10.31 -2.75
CA ASN A 177 -13.84 -9.37 -3.71
C ASN A 177 -12.34 -9.62 -3.83
N ILE A 178 -11.67 -9.92 -2.71
CA ILE A 178 -10.25 -10.29 -2.70
C ILE A 178 -10.04 -11.59 -3.49
N ALA A 179 -10.79 -12.65 -3.18
CA ALA A 179 -10.68 -13.93 -3.88
C ALA A 179 -10.94 -13.80 -5.39
N ALA A 180 -11.86 -12.92 -5.80
CA ALA A 180 -12.16 -12.66 -7.20
C ALA A 180 -11.16 -11.71 -7.90
N SER A 181 -10.23 -11.10 -7.17
CA SER A 181 -9.32 -10.08 -7.72
C SER A 181 -8.00 -10.65 -8.28
N SER A 182 -7.59 -11.82 -7.80
CA SER A 182 -6.30 -12.46 -8.13
C SER A 182 -6.46 -13.95 -8.39
N ASP A 183 -5.79 -14.45 -9.41
CA ASP A 183 -5.66 -15.89 -9.68
C ASP A 183 -4.45 -16.53 -8.95
N ASP A 184 -3.66 -15.75 -8.20
CA ASP A 184 -2.53 -16.27 -7.43
C ASP A 184 -3.06 -17.06 -6.21
N PRO A 185 -2.77 -18.37 -6.10
CA PRO A 185 -3.28 -19.18 -4.99
C PRO A 185 -2.57 -18.88 -3.66
N VAL A 186 -1.52 -18.04 -3.68
CA VAL A 186 -0.73 -17.71 -2.50
C VAL A 186 -1.32 -16.50 -1.78
N TRP A 187 -1.85 -16.77 -0.58
CA TRP A 187 -2.28 -15.76 0.38
C TRP A 187 -1.15 -15.51 1.38
N THR A 188 -0.71 -14.27 1.51
CA THR A 188 0.43 -13.90 2.36
C THR A 188 -0.07 -13.19 3.61
N ILE A 189 0.47 -13.53 4.77
CA ILE A 189 0.23 -12.79 6.01
C ILE A 189 1.36 -11.78 6.14
N ASP A 190 1.00 -10.51 6.25
CA ASP A 190 1.98 -9.45 6.45
C ASP A 190 1.92 -8.93 7.89
N LEU A 191 2.97 -9.13 8.67
CA LEU A 191 3.10 -8.62 10.04
C LEU A 191 4.15 -7.50 10.11
N CYS A 192 4.24 -6.69 9.04
CA CYS A 192 5.21 -5.61 8.89
C CYS A 192 5.28 -4.72 10.13
N PHE A 193 6.47 -4.58 10.71
CA PHE A 193 6.76 -3.81 11.93
C PHE A 193 5.98 -4.23 13.19
N PHE A 194 5.20 -5.32 13.17
CA PHE A 194 4.46 -5.74 14.35
C PHE A 194 5.40 -6.39 15.39
N PRO A 195 5.41 -5.93 16.65
CA PRO A 195 6.21 -6.56 17.69
C PRO A 195 5.73 -7.99 17.92
N ASN A 196 6.66 -8.93 18.11
CA ASN A 196 6.33 -10.36 18.32
C ASN A 196 5.58 -10.99 17.13
N ALA A 197 5.99 -10.66 15.90
CA ALA A 197 5.40 -11.22 14.67
C ALA A 197 5.46 -12.76 14.64
N TRP A 198 6.54 -13.37 15.16
CA TRP A 198 6.71 -14.81 15.18
C TRP A 198 5.63 -15.51 16.02
N GLU A 199 5.34 -14.95 17.20
CA GLU A 199 4.34 -15.46 18.13
C GLU A 199 2.92 -15.34 17.56
N ASN A 200 2.67 -14.28 16.78
CA ASN A 200 1.36 -14.01 16.19
C ASN A 200 1.13 -14.68 14.82
N ALA A 201 2.19 -15.16 14.17
CA ALA A 201 2.11 -15.79 12.85
C ALA A 201 1.17 -17.01 12.86
N ARG A 202 1.20 -17.85 13.90
CA ARG A 202 0.30 -19.01 14.02
C ARG A 202 -1.16 -18.58 14.10
N LYS A 203 -1.48 -17.64 14.98
CA LYS A 203 -2.85 -17.10 15.12
C LYS A 203 -3.35 -16.55 13.80
N CYS A 204 -2.53 -15.75 13.11
CA CYS A 204 -2.91 -15.19 11.81
C CYS A 204 -3.10 -16.29 10.77
N LYS A 205 -2.27 -17.35 10.78
CA LYS A 205 -2.43 -18.49 9.88
C LYS A 205 -3.74 -19.22 10.09
N ASP A 206 -4.08 -19.55 11.34
CA ASP A 206 -5.34 -20.21 11.68
C ASP A 206 -6.54 -19.33 11.29
N GLY A 207 -6.40 -18.03 11.49
CA GLY A 207 -7.40 -17.03 11.09
C GLY A 207 -7.61 -16.94 9.58
N LEU A 208 -6.52 -16.88 8.81
CA LEU A 208 -6.54 -16.86 7.36
C LEU A 208 -7.14 -18.14 6.78
N ASP A 209 -6.78 -19.30 7.33
CA ASP A 209 -7.34 -20.59 6.92
C ASP A 209 -8.86 -20.63 7.07
N ARG A 210 -9.38 -20.05 8.16
CA ARG A 210 -10.82 -19.89 8.37
C ARG A 210 -11.46 -19.01 7.29
N LEU A 211 -10.86 -17.85 7.00
CA LEU A 211 -11.39 -16.93 5.97
C LEU A 211 -11.41 -17.58 4.59
N ILE A 212 -10.33 -18.27 4.21
CA ILE A 212 -10.24 -18.99 2.94
C ILE A 212 -11.32 -20.09 2.88
N SER A 213 -11.47 -20.89 3.94
CA SER A 213 -12.50 -21.93 3.98
C SER A 213 -13.94 -21.40 3.84
N GLN A 214 -14.20 -20.14 4.20
CA GLN A 214 -15.53 -19.54 4.18
C GLN A 214 -15.84 -18.79 2.88
N HIS A 215 -14.82 -18.21 2.23
CA HIS A 215 -15.01 -17.24 1.14
C HIS A 215 -14.13 -17.46 -0.10
N GLY A 216 -13.10 -18.31 -0.01
CA GLY A 216 -12.11 -18.54 -1.06
C GLY A 216 -12.34 -19.80 -1.89
#